data_AF-S4Y596-F1
#
_entry.id   AF-S4Y596-F1
#
_cell.length_a   1.000
_cell.length_b   1.000
_cell.length_c   1.000
_cell.angle_alpha   90.00
_cell.angle_beta   90.00
_cell.angle_gamma   90.00
#
_symmetry.space_group_name_H-M   'P 1'
#
loop_
_entity.id
_entity.type
_entity.pdbx_description
1 polymer ?
#
loop_
_entity_poly.entity_id
_entity_poly.type
_entity_poly.pdbx_seq_one_letter_code
_entity_poly.pdbx_strand_id
1 'polypeptide(L)'
;MTQAPSGDARCRVCAAALAPGSARCPRCGADQRAEACPHCGGVAGVSAHPELRFRCDVCGGPRVPVDGDRAKRSGREVPLLQKARAAASARSVWRAAGIAASALFGFEVFLFAVMLLVLSASVGLFAAGLLTMAPVAAFALWAFRRAKSRGRDIAPALDAAWVSVASDVARQAERPLTAGALASTLRIGEAQAEELLALLEVNDVVRGAVSPAGEFGYAPRLRVGAAPAGEPEAERAAHALAAEEEALADVPLTQRTAHVEPTKR
;
A
#
# COMPACT_ATOMS: atom_id res chain seq x y z
N MET A 1 2.18 47.34 -8.86
CA MET A 1 2.25 45.87 -8.71
C MET A 1 2.62 45.28 -10.05
N THR A 2 3.91 45.01 -10.25
CA THR A 2 4.46 44.50 -11.52
C THR A 2 4.33 42.98 -11.49
N GLN A 3 3.39 42.42 -12.26
CA GLN A 3 3.30 40.96 -12.43
C GLN A 3 4.62 40.48 -13.05
N ALA A 4 5.31 39.56 -12.35
CA ALA A 4 6.46 38.87 -12.91
C ALA A 4 6.03 38.18 -14.22
N PRO A 5 6.84 38.24 -15.29
CA PRO A 5 6.52 37.54 -16.53
C PRO A 5 6.37 36.06 -16.21
N SER A 6 5.15 35.55 -16.40
CA SER A 6 4.82 34.14 -16.29
C SER A 6 5.77 33.38 -17.22
N GLY A 7 6.80 32.73 -16.67
CA GLY A 7 7.73 31.94 -17.45
C GLY A 7 6.94 30.96 -18.31
N ASP A 8 7.25 30.90 -19.61
CA ASP A 8 6.53 30.07 -20.56
C ASP A 8 6.38 28.65 -20.01
N ALA A 9 5.14 28.22 -19.80
CA ALA A 9 4.87 26.85 -19.37
C ALA A 9 5.49 25.89 -20.39
N ARG A 10 6.26 24.91 -19.92
CA ARG A 10 6.87 23.90 -20.79
C ARG A 10 6.24 22.54 -20.54
N CYS A 11 6.07 21.78 -21.61
CA CYS A 11 5.58 20.41 -21.53
C CYS A 11 6.50 19.56 -20.66
N ARG A 12 5.95 18.91 -19.64
CA ARG A 12 6.73 18.05 -18.73
C ARG A 12 7.38 16.83 -19.42
N VAL A 13 6.87 16.45 -20.59
CA VAL A 13 7.33 15.26 -21.33
C VAL A 13 8.35 15.62 -22.42
N CYS A 14 8.08 16.64 -23.24
CA CYS A 14 8.92 16.97 -24.40
C CYS A 14 9.57 18.36 -24.33
N ALA A 15 9.42 19.08 -23.22
CA ALA A 15 9.90 20.44 -22.98
C ALA A 15 9.41 21.52 -23.99
N ALA A 16 8.49 21.20 -24.90
CA ALA A 16 7.90 22.16 -25.83
C ALA A 16 7.14 23.26 -25.09
N ALA A 17 7.22 24.50 -25.57
CA ALA A 17 6.44 25.61 -25.04
C ALA A 17 4.93 25.32 -25.16
N LEU A 18 4.19 25.65 -24.11
CA LEU A 18 2.75 25.46 -24.00
C LEU A 18 2.07 26.81 -23.93
N ALA A 19 0.97 26.95 -24.66
CA ALA A 19 0.06 28.05 -24.43
C ALA A 19 -0.49 27.98 -22.99
N PRO A 20 -0.62 29.12 -22.29
CA PRO A 20 -1.17 29.15 -20.94
C PRO A 20 -2.57 28.53 -20.93
N GLY A 21 -2.80 27.58 -20.01
CA GLY A 21 -4.08 26.87 -19.88
C GLY A 21 -4.26 25.65 -20.82
N SER A 22 -3.29 25.31 -21.67
CA SER A 22 -3.37 24.10 -22.49
C SER A 22 -3.33 22.83 -21.63
N ALA A 23 -4.42 22.06 -21.65
CA ALA A 23 -4.50 20.79 -20.91
C ALA A 23 -3.67 19.68 -21.56
N ARG A 24 -3.40 19.76 -22.86
CA ARG A 24 -2.57 18.80 -23.60
C ARG A 24 -1.48 19.51 -24.38
N CYS A 25 -0.32 18.88 -24.47
CA CYS A 25 0.76 19.39 -25.30
C CYS A 25 0.43 19.21 -26.79
N PRO A 26 0.49 20.26 -27.63
CA PRO A 26 0.20 20.14 -29.05
C PRO A 26 1.23 19.29 -29.81
N ARG A 27 2.46 19.15 -29.28
CA ARG A 27 3.54 18.42 -29.94
C ARG A 27 3.52 16.92 -29.68
N CYS A 28 3.24 16.51 -28.44
CA CYS A 28 3.31 15.09 -28.03
C CYS A 28 2.00 14.52 -27.48
N GLY A 29 0.93 15.34 -27.39
CA GLY A 29 -0.37 14.91 -26.87
C GLY A 29 -0.44 14.69 -25.34
N ALA A 30 0.68 14.83 -24.62
CA ALA A 30 0.73 14.58 -23.17
C ALA A 30 -0.20 15.52 -22.40
N ASP A 31 -1.03 14.94 -21.52
CA ASP A 31 -1.88 15.67 -20.59
C ASP A 31 -1.00 16.36 -19.52
N GLN A 32 -1.10 17.68 -19.43
CA GLN A 32 -0.32 18.51 -18.51
C GLN A 32 -0.95 18.58 -17.12
N ARG A 33 -2.22 18.18 -16.99
CA ARG A 33 -2.92 17.99 -15.71
C ARG A 33 -2.64 16.63 -15.10
N ALA A 34 -2.07 15.68 -15.87
CA ALA A 34 -1.65 14.41 -15.33
C ALA A 34 -0.52 14.62 -14.30
N GLU A 35 -0.76 14.15 -13.08
CA GLU A 35 0.27 14.16 -12.05
C GLU A 35 1.35 13.10 -12.36
N ALA A 36 2.56 13.34 -11.88
CA ALA A 36 3.63 12.35 -11.92
C ALA A 36 3.30 11.17 -11.03
N CYS A 37 3.61 9.96 -11.48
CA CYS A 37 3.46 8.76 -10.66
C CYS A 37 4.44 8.82 -9.47
N PRO A 38 3.97 8.63 -8.21
CA PRO A 38 4.86 8.65 -7.05
C PRO A 38 5.88 7.50 -7.02
N HIS A 39 5.70 6.48 -7.86
CA HIS A 39 6.61 5.32 -7.91
C HIS A 39 7.74 5.47 -8.92
N CYS A 40 7.45 5.98 -10.11
CA CYS A 40 8.41 6.04 -11.22
C CYS A 40 8.67 7.46 -11.73
N GLY A 41 7.98 8.48 -11.21
CA GLY A 41 8.04 9.85 -11.70
C GLY A 41 7.39 10.07 -13.07
N GLY A 42 6.98 9.01 -13.76
CA GLY A 42 6.37 9.10 -15.09
C GLY A 42 5.03 9.83 -15.08
N VAL A 43 4.85 10.74 -16.05
CA VAL A 43 3.58 11.43 -16.30
C VAL A 43 2.78 10.60 -17.29
N ALA A 44 1.88 9.77 -16.76
CA ALA A 44 1.07 8.86 -17.55
C ALA A 44 -0.34 8.71 -17.00
N GLY A 45 -1.20 8.11 -17.82
CA GLY A 45 -2.56 7.74 -17.46
C GLY A 45 -2.62 6.76 -16.29
N VAL A 46 -3.86 6.53 -15.89
CA VAL A 46 -4.23 5.60 -14.83
C VAL A 46 -5.31 4.69 -15.39
N SER A 47 -5.07 3.39 -15.39
CA SER A 47 -6.06 2.38 -15.78
C SER A 47 -6.63 1.68 -14.56
N ALA A 48 -7.91 1.30 -14.64
CA ALA A 48 -8.53 0.46 -13.63
C ALA A 48 -7.80 -0.90 -13.56
N HIS A 49 -7.65 -1.43 -12.35
CA HIS A 49 -7.00 -2.71 -12.11
C HIS A 49 -7.78 -3.55 -11.09
N PRO A 50 -8.04 -4.83 -11.36
CA PRO A 50 -8.92 -5.66 -10.52
C PRO A 50 -8.42 -5.80 -9.07
N GLU A 51 -7.11 -5.81 -8.86
CA GLU A 51 -6.53 -5.98 -7.50
C GLU A 51 -6.03 -4.67 -6.89
N LEU A 52 -5.71 -3.65 -7.70
CA LEU A 52 -5.06 -2.42 -7.21
C LEU A 52 -6.01 -1.22 -7.21
N ARG A 53 -7.27 -1.43 -7.63
CA ARG A 53 -8.26 -0.41 -8.04
C ARG A 53 -7.80 0.37 -9.26
N PHE A 54 -6.62 0.98 -9.19
CA PHE A 54 -6.01 1.78 -10.23
C PHE A 54 -4.50 1.57 -10.27
N ARG A 55 -3.93 1.55 -11.47
CA ARG A 55 -2.48 1.42 -11.69
C ARG A 55 -1.93 2.48 -12.63
N CYS A 56 -0.66 2.80 -12.47
CA CYS A 56 0.07 3.61 -13.44
C CYS A 56 0.29 2.82 -14.73
N ASP A 57 -0.02 3.42 -15.88
CA ASP A 57 0.15 2.77 -17.19
C ASP A 57 1.63 2.57 -17.59
N VAL A 58 2.57 3.25 -16.92
CA VAL A 58 4.02 3.11 -17.19
C VAL A 58 4.66 2.03 -16.32
N CYS A 59 4.56 2.14 -14.99
CA CYS A 59 5.26 1.21 -14.09
C CYS A 59 4.37 0.08 -13.56
N GLY A 60 3.06 0.10 -13.82
CA GLY A 60 2.08 -0.86 -13.29
C GLY A 60 1.83 -0.74 -11.78
N GLY A 61 2.47 0.19 -11.07
CA GLY A 61 2.32 0.38 -9.63
C GLY A 61 0.96 0.94 -9.24
N PRO A 62 0.46 0.66 -8.02
CA PRO A 62 -0.82 1.16 -7.53
C PRO A 62 -0.81 2.68 -7.40
N ARG A 63 -1.91 3.33 -7.79
CA ARG A 63 -2.03 4.78 -7.78
C ARG A 63 -3.44 5.20 -7.41
N VAL A 64 -3.58 6.21 -6.56
CA VAL A 64 -4.86 6.90 -6.34
C VAL A 64 -4.97 7.99 -7.40
N PRO A 65 -5.96 8.01 -8.31
CA PRO A 65 -6.18 9.14 -9.21
C PRO A 65 -6.72 10.35 -8.44
N VAL A 66 -6.26 11.55 -8.79
CA VAL A 66 -6.76 12.82 -8.24
C VAL A 66 -7.01 13.74 -9.43
N ASP A 67 -8.23 14.23 -9.54
CA ASP A 67 -8.67 15.20 -10.53
C ASP A 67 -8.59 16.61 -9.96
N GLY A 68 -7.91 17.47 -10.71
CA GLY A 68 -7.91 18.90 -10.48
C GLY A 68 -6.57 19.45 -10.00
N ASP A 69 -6.27 20.66 -10.45
CA ASP A 69 -5.04 21.38 -10.14
C ASP A 69 -4.95 21.85 -8.67
N ARG A 70 -5.94 21.51 -7.83
CA ARG A 70 -6.12 22.08 -6.49
C ARG A 70 -5.61 21.20 -5.35
N ALA A 71 -5.63 19.87 -5.48
CA ALA A 71 -5.24 18.99 -4.39
C ALA A 71 -3.73 18.66 -4.47
N LYS A 72 -2.92 19.43 -3.76
CA LYS A 72 -1.50 19.10 -3.54
C LYS A 72 -1.41 17.85 -2.67
N ARG A 73 -0.71 16.83 -3.16
CA ARG A 73 -0.46 15.60 -2.38
C ARG A 73 0.62 15.85 -1.34
N SER A 74 0.42 15.32 -0.13
CA SER A 74 1.45 15.36 0.91
C SER A 74 2.56 14.33 0.69
N GLY A 75 2.33 13.31 -0.14
CA GLY A 75 3.25 12.20 -0.34
C GLY A 75 3.21 11.14 0.78
N ARG A 76 2.33 11.31 1.78
CA ARG A 76 2.15 10.36 2.88
C ARG A 76 1.62 9.00 2.42
N GLU A 77 0.95 8.97 1.27
CA GLU A 77 0.44 7.76 0.65
C GLU A 77 1.53 6.89 0.00
N VAL A 78 2.69 7.48 -0.33
CA VAL A 78 3.76 6.80 -1.08
C VAL A 78 4.24 5.50 -0.42
N PRO A 79 4.63 5.47 0.88
CA PRO A 79 5.07 4.22 1.51
C PRO A 79 3.95 3.17 1.59
N LEU A 80 2.69 3.60 1.73
CA LEU A 80 1.53 2.71 1.76
C LEU A 80 1.28 2.07 0.39
N LEU A 81 1.39 2.87 -0.68
CA LEU A 81 1.33 2.38 -2.06
C LEU A 81 2.51 1.46 -2.38
N GLN A 82 3.72 1.75 -1.89
CA GLN A 82 4.88 0.87 -2.06
C GLN A 82 4.69 -0.47 -1.35
N LYS A 83 4.13 -0.47 -0.14
CA LYS A 83 3.76 -1.70 0.60
C LYS A 83 2.74 -2.52 -0.19
N ALA A 84 1.69 -1.88 -0.73
CA ALA A 84 0.71 -2.55 -1.57
C ALA A 84 1.34 -3.15 -2.84
N ARG A 85 2.26 -2.40 -3.49
CA ARG A 85 3.01 -2.88 -4.66
C ARG A 85 3.84 -4.11 -4.33
N ALA A 86 4.58 -4.08 -3.22
CA ALA A 86 5.43 -5.19 -2.78
C ALA A 86 4.60 -6.45 -2.45
N ALA A 87 3.44 -6.29 -1.82
CA ALA A 87 2.52 -7.39 -1.56
C ALA A 87 1.94 -7.98 -2.86
N ALA A 88 1.54 -7.13 -3.81
CA ALA A 88 1.02 -7.54 -5.11
C ALA A 88 2.08 -8.25 -5.97
N SER A 89 3.31 -7.72 -6.02
CA SER A 89 4.41 -8.36 -6.75
C SER A 89 4.77 -9.70 -6.13
N ALA A 90 4.89 -9.77 -4.79
CA ALA A 90 5.14 -11.03 -4.10
C ALA A 90 4.05 -12.07 -4.39
N ARG A 91 2.77 -11.68 -4.38
CA ARG A 91 1.65 -12.56 -4.77
C ARG A 91 1.81 -13.06 -6.21
N SER A 92 2.16 -12.19 -7.15
CA SER A 92 2.34 -12.57 -8.56
C SER A 92 3.48 -13.58 -8.74
N VAL A 93 4.60 -13.39 -8.03
CA VAL A 93 5.73 -14.33 -8.04
C VAL A 93 5.33 -15.69 -7.46
N TRP A 94 4.65 -15.72 -6.31
CA TRP A 94 4.18 -16.97 -5.71
C TRP A 94 3.12 -17.69 -6.57
N ARG A 95 2.26 -16.94 -7.28
CA ARG A 95 1.34 -17.52 -8.27
C ARG A 95 2.10 -18.13 -9.44
N ALA A 96 3.07 -17.42 -10.00
CA ALA A 96 3.89 -17.93 -11.10
C ALA A 96 4.65 -19.20 -10.68
N ALA A 97 5.23 -19.22 -9.49
CA ALA A 97 5.87 -20.41 -8.92
C ALA A 97 4.89 -21.58 -8.75
N GLY A 98 3.68 -21.33 -8.25
CA GLY A 98 2.63 -22.34 -8.14
C GLY A 98 2.20 -22.90 -9.49
N ILE A 99 2.01 -22.04 -10.51
CA ILE A 99 1.65 -22.45 -11.87
C ILE A 99 2.77 -23.29 -12.49
N ALA A 100 4.03 -22.85 -12.37
CA ALA A 100 5.18 -23.60 -12.88
C ALA A 100 5.31 -24.97 -12.21
N ALA A 101 5.14 -25.04 -10.88
CA ALA A 101 5.14 -26.30 -10.13
C ALA A 101 3.98 -27.22 -10.54
N SER A 102 2.79 -26.68 -10.77
CA SER A 102 1.64 -27.46 -11.27
C SER A 102 1.86 -27.98 -12.68
N ALA A 103 2.49 -27.20 -13.56
CA ALA A 103 2.85 -27.65 -14.90
C ALA A 103 3.89 -28.78 -14.86
N LEU A 104 4.91 -28.66 -14.00
CA LEU A 104 5.90 -29.71 -13.76
C LEU A 104 5.24 -30.97 -13.20
N PHE A 105 4.36 -30.83 -12.22
CA PHE A 105 3.60 -31.95 -11.66
C PHE A 105 2.75 -32.66 -12.73
N GLY A 106 2.05 -31.91 -13.58
CA GLY A 106 1.28 -32.48 -14.69
C GLY A 106 2.15 -33.27 -15.67
N PHE A 107 3.36 -32.77 -15.94
CA PHE A 107 4.34 -33.46 -16.77
C PHE A 107 4.86 -34.75 -16.10
N GLU A 108 5.16 -34.72 -14.80
CA GLU A 108 5.54 -35.92 -14.03
C GLU A 108 4.43 -36.97 -14.01
N VAL A 109 3.18 -36.56 -13.78
CA VAL A 109 2.01 -37.45 -13.82
C VAL A 109 1.87 -38.10 -15.20
N PHE A 110 2.08 -37.34 -16.26
CA PHE A 110 2.06 -37.88 -17.62
C PHE A 110 3.16 -38.91 -17.86
N LEU A 111 4.41 -38.60 -17.51
CA LEU A 111 5.53 -39.56 -17.65
C LEU A 111 5.31 -40.82 -16.82
N PHE A 112 4.80 -40.67 -15.60
CA PHE A 112 4.49 -41.78 -14.72
C PHE A 112 3.38 -42.67 -15.28
N ALA A 113 2.34 -42.08 -15.88
CA ALA A 113 1.27 -42.81 -16.54
C ALA A 113 1.78 -43.61 -17.75
N VAL A 114 2.65 -43.02 -18.58
CA VAL A 114 3.32 -43.71 -19.69
C VAL A 114 4.18 -44.87 -19.17
N MET A 115 4.94 -44.65 -18.10
CA MET A 115 5.77 -45.67 -17.49
C MET A 115 4.94 -46.84 -16.93
N LEU A 116 3.82 -46.57 -16.26
CA LEU A 116 2.88 -47.59 -15.79
C LEU A 116 2.28 -48.41 -16.95
N LEU A 117 1.98 -47.75 -18.07
CA LEU A 117 1.45 -48.40 -19.27
C LEU A 117 2.48 -49.37 -19.85
N VAL A 118 3.75 -48.98 -19.93
CA VAL A 118 4.82 -49.79 -20.54
C VAL A 118 5.33 -50.90 -19.62
N LEU A 119 5.54 -50.63 -18.33
CA LEU A 119 6.18 -51.55 -17.38
C LEU A 119 5.20 -52.41 -16.59
N SER A 120 3.90 -52.28 -16.84
CA SER A 120 2.80 -52.84 -16.06
C SER A 120 2.71 -52.31 -14.62
N ALA A 121 1.49 -52.35 -14.07
CA ALA A 121 1.16 -51.84 -12.75
C ALA A 121 1.78 -52.70 -11.63
N SER A 122 2.99 -52.35 -11.16
CA SER A 122 3.59 -52.95 -9.96
C SER A 122 3.51 -52.02 -8.75
N VAL A 123 3.25 -52.59 -7.56
CA VAL A 123 3.13 -51.82 -6.30
C VAL A 123 4.38 -50.99 -6.01
N GLY A 124 5.57 -51.50 -6.33
CA GLY A 124 6.82 -50.77 -6.15
C GLY A 124 6.92 -49.52 -7.03
N LEU A 125 6.47 -49.60 -8.28
CA LEU A 125 6.45 -48.47 -9.20
C LEU A 125 5.45 -47.40 -8.74
N PHE A 126 4.28 -47.81 -8.22
CA PHE A 126 3.33 -46.91 -7.58
C PHE A 126 3.91 -46.17 -6.37
N ALA A 127 4.56 -46.90 -5.46
CA ALA A 127 5.16 -46.30 -4.27
C ALA A 127 6.28 -45.30 -4.64
N ALA A 128 7.14 -45.67 -5.60
CA ALA A 128 8.20 -44.79 -6.09
C ALA A 128 7.64 -43.51 -6.76
N GLY A 129 6.63 -43.65 -7.63
CA GLY A 129 5.98 -42.50 -8.27
C GLY A 129 5.31 -41.56 -7.28
N LEU A 130 4.63 -42.11 -6.26
CA LEU A 130 4.03 -41.29 -5.21
C LEU A 130 5.08 -40.51 -4.43
N LEU A 131 6.21 -41.16 -4.11
CA LEU A 131 7.32 -40.55 -3.36
C LEU A 131 7.97 -39.41 -4.14
N THR A 132 8.08 -39.50 -5.47
CA THR A 132 8.62 -38.42 -6.31
C THR A 132 7.64 -37.28 -6.53
N MET A 133 6.35 -37.59 -6.69
CA MET A 133 5.30 -36.61 -6.96
C MET A 133 4.89 -35.78 -5.73
N ALA A 134 4.94 -36.39 -4.54
CA ALA A 134 4.47 -35.76 -3.30
C ALA A 134 5.18 -34.42 -2.98
N PRO A 135 6.52 -34.29 -3.08
CA PRO A 135 7.21 -33.02 -2.86
C PRO A 135 6.78 -31.90 -3.82
N VAL A 136 6.59 -32.22 -5.10
CA VAL A 136 6.19 -31.24 -6.13
C VAL A 136 4.77 -30.76 -5.88
N ALA A 137 3.85 -31.68 -5.58
CA ALA A 137 2.48 -31.35 -5.19
C ALA A 137 2.43 -30.49 -3.91
N ALA A 138 3.21 -30.87 -2.89
CA ALA A 138 3.30 -30.12 -1.63
C ALA A 138 3.83 -28.69 -1.85
N PHE A 139 4.87 -28.54 -2.68
CA PHE A 139 5.42 -27.24 -3.04
C PHE A 139 4.40 -26.38 -3.80
N ALA A 140 3.71 -26.94 -4.79
CA ALA A 140 2.66 -26.22 -5.53
C ALA A 140 1.56 -25.71 -4.59
N LEU A 141 1.05 -26.58 -3.71
CA LEU A 141 0.04 -26.20 -2.71
C LEU A 141 0.55 -25.11 -1.76
N TRP A 142 1.79 -25.25 -1.28
CA TRP A 142 2.43 -24.25 -0.42
C TRP A 142 2.58 -22.90 -1.12
N ALA A 143 3.02 -22.88 -2.37
CA ALA A 143 3.14 -21.67 -3.18
C ALA A 143 1.79 -20.95 -3.35
N PHE A 144 0.71 -21.68 -3.63
CA PHE A 144 -0.63 -21.10 -3.71
C PHE A 144 -1.13 -20.56 -2.36
N ARG A 145 -0.89 -21.28 -1.26
CA ARG A 145 -1.20 -20.78 0.09
C ARG A 145 -0.42 -19.51 0.40
N ARG A 146 0.85 -19.45 0.01
CA ARG A 146 1.70 -18.27 0.20
C ARG A 146 1.21 -17.09 -0.63
N ALA A 147 0.85 -17.32 -1.89
CA ALA A 147 0.23 -16.30 -2.75
C ALA A 147 -1.06 -15.74 -2.12
N LYS A 148 -1.95 -16.61 -1.62
CA LYS A 148 -3.19 -16.20 -0.94
C LYS A 148 -2.88 -15.39 0.32
N SER A 149 -1.88 -15.80 1.11
CA SER A 149 -1.48 -15.08 2.32
C SER A 149 -1.04 -13.64 2.02
N ARG A 150 -0.25 -13.43 0.95
CA ARG A 150 0.24 -12.11 0.53
C ARG A 150 -0.87 -11.23 -0.06
N GLY A 151 -1.89 -11.84 -0.66
CA GLY A 151 -3.07 -11.11 -1.13
C GLY A 151 -3.82 -10.37 -0.02
N ARG A 152 -3.76 -10.85 1.22
CA ARG A 152 -4.44 -10.22 2.37
C ARG A 152 -3.82 -8.88 2.79
N ASP A 153 -2.56 -8.64 2.45
CA ASP A 153 -1.84 -7.42 2.82
C ASP A 153 -2.09 -6.27 1.81
N ILE A 154 -2.64 -6.57 0.63
CA ILE A 154 -2.82 -5.61 -0.47
C ILE A 154 -3.94 -4.62 -0.14
N ALA A 155 -5.14 -5.11 0.15
CA ALA A 155 -6.32 -4.28 0.44
C ALA A 155 -6.08 -3.27 1.58
N PRO A 156 -5.64 -3.66 2.79
CA PRO A 156 -5.47 -2.70 3.89
C PRO A 156 -4.39 -1.65 3.60
N ALA A 157 -3.32 -2.00 2.87
CA ALA A 157 -2.30 -1.04 2.48
C ALA A 157 -2.84 -0.03 1.45
N LEU A 158 -3.69 -0.48 0.52
CA LEU A 158 -4.37 0.42 -0.41
C LEU A 158 -5.37 1.31 0.33
N ASP A 159 -6.22 0.75 1.19
CA ASP A 159 -7.22 1.53 1.94
C ASP A 159 -6.57 2.64 2.77
N ALA A 160 -5.47 2.33 3.46
CA ALA A 160 -4.70 3.34 4.18
C ALA A 160 -4.16 4.44 3.23
N ALA A 161 -3.70 4.07 2.03
CA ALA A 161 -3.24 5.06 1.04
C ALA A 161 -4.40 5.95 0.56
N TRP A 162 -5.59 5.37 0.32
CA TRP A 162 -6.79 6.09 -0.07
C TRP A 162 -7.26 7.06 1.02
N VAL A 163 -7.29 6.62 2.28
CA VAL A 163 -7.61 7.49 3.44
C VAL A 163 -6.60 8.63 3.56
N SER A 164 -5.31 8.37 3.34
CA SER A 164 -4.28 9.42 3.36
C SER A 164 -4.51 10.48 2.28
N VAL A 165 -4.82 10.07 1.05
CA VAL A 165 -5.09 11.03 -0.05
C VAL A 165 -6.42 11.76 0.20
N ALA A 166 -7.46 11.07 0.63
CA ALA A 166 -8.74 11.69 0.97
C ALA A 166 -8.59 12.70 2.11
N SER A 167 -7.73 12.43 3.10
CA SER A 167 -7.38 13.38 4.16
C SER A 167 -6.69 14.64 3.60
N ASP A 168 -5.82 14.49 2.61
CA ASP A 168 -5.17 15.63 1.94
C ASP A 168 -6.18 16.49 1.18
N VAL A 169 -7.10 15.85 0.44
CA VAL A 169 -8.20 16.54 -0.26
C VAL A 169 -9.10 17.26 0.74
N ALA A 170 -9.50 16.60 1.83
CA ALA A 170 -10.32 17.21 2.87
C ALA A 170 -9.63 18.42 3.49
N ARG A 171 -8.35 18.33 3.86
CA ARG A 171 -7.59 19.46 4.43
C ARG A 171 -7.49 20.68 3.51
N GLN A 172 -7.63 20.49 2.20
CA GLN A 172 -7.54 21.55 1.20
C GLN A 172 -8.91 22.06 0.74
N ALA A 173 -10.00 21.44 1.20
CA ALA A 173 -11.34 21.87 0.86
C ALA A 173 -11.71 23.16 1.61
N GLU A 174 -11.96 24.23 0.85
CA GLU A 174 -12.43 25.52 1.39
C GLU A 174 -13.92 25.48 1.78
N ARG A 175 -14.66 24.51 1.24
CA ARG A 175 -16.10 24.31 1.46
C ARG A 175 -16.34 22.96 2.13
N PRO A 176 -17.48 22.76 2.81
CA PRO A 176 -17.89 21.45 3.29
C PRO A 176 -17.79 20.42 2.16
N LEU A 177 -17.01 19.38 2.39
CA LEU A 177 -16.73 18.33 1.42
C LEU A 177 -17.94 17.40 1.36
N THR A 178 -18.59 17.31 0.20
CA THR A 178 -19.68 16.37 -0.06
C THR A 178 -19.14 15.07 -0.67
N ALA A 179 -19.92 13.99 -0.60
CA ALA A 179 -19.56 12.71 -1.21
C ALA A 179 -19.32 12.85 -2.72
N GLY A 180 -20.22 13.51 -3.45
CA GLY A 180 -20.04 13.79 -4.88
C GLY A 180 -18.80 14.62 -5.21
N ALA A 181 -18.44 15.61 -4.37
CA ALA A 181 -17.22 16.40 -4.56
C ALA A 181 -15.95 15.54 -4.35
N LEU A 182 -15.93 14.68 -3.34
CA LEU A 182 -14.82 13.75 -3.14
C LEU A 182 -14.75 12.67 -4.23
N ALA A 183 -15.90 12.14 -4.65
CA ALA A 183 -16.02 11.13 -5.70
C ALA A 183 -15.47 11.62 -7.04
N SER A 184 -15.88 12.82 -7.46
CA SER A 184 -15.35 13.48 -8.66
C SER A 184 -13.86 13.79 -8.53
N THR A 185 -13.41 14.28 -7.38
CA THR A 185 -11.98 14.57 -7.14
C THR A 185 -11.12 13.32 -7.17
N LEU A 186 -11.59 12.17 -6.68
CA LEU A 186 -10.80 10.93 -6.64
C LEU A 186 -11.12 9.94 -7.76
N ARG A 187 -11.97 10.32 -8.73
CA ARG A 187 -12.48 9.43 -9.79
C ARG A 187 -13.02 8.09 -9.27
N ILE A 188 -13.80 8.13 -8.19
CA ILE A 188 -14.45 6.96 -7.59
C ILE A 188 -15.97 7.10 -7.62
N GLY A 189 -16.68 6.01 -7.34
CA GLY A 189 -18.13 6.04 -7.15
C GLY A 189 -18.51 6.77 -5.85
N GLU A 190 -19.69 7.39 -5.84
CA GLU A 190 -20.19 8.15 -4.68
C GLU A 190 -20.29 7.30 -3.42
N ALA A 191 -20.81 6.06 -3.51
CA ALA A 191 -20.86 5.13 -2.38
C ALA A 191 -19.47 4.86 -1.75
N GLN A 192 -18.41 4.81 -2.57
CA GLN A 192 -17.04 4.64 -2.06
C GLN A 192 -16.50 5.93 -1.43
N ALA A 193 -16.90 7.09 -1.95
CA ALA A 193 -16.56 8.36 -1.35
C ALA A 193 -17.24 8.56 0.01
N GLU A 194 -18.50 8.13 0.15
CA GLU A 194 -19.21 8.10 1.44
C GLU A 194 -18.51 7.21 2.46
N GLU A 195 -18.09 5.99 2.07
CA GLU A 195 -17.31 5.11 2.94
C GLU A 195 -16.00 5.76 3.39
N LEU A 196 -15.28 6.42 2.48
CA LEU A 196 -14.06 7.16 2.82
C LEU A 196 -14.34 8.33 3.76
N LEU A 197 -15.44 9.08 3.57
CA LEU A 197 -15.82 10.18 4.47
C LEU A 197 -16.16 9.66 5.87
N ALA A 198 -16.89 8.54 5.96
CA ALA A 198 -17.16 7.88 7.24
C ALA A 198 -15.86 7.42 7.93
N LEU A 199 -14.91 6.84 7.18
CA LEU A 199 -13.59 6.48 7.72
C LEU A 199 -12.81 7.72 8.18
N LEU A 200 -12.87 8.84 7.46
CA LEU A 200 -12.23 10.08 7.85
C LEU A 200 -12.85 10.69 9.11
N GLU A 201 -14.17 10.58 9.28
CA GLU A 201 -14.88 11.00 10.49
C GLU A 201 -14.46 10.16 11.69
N VAL A 202 -14.40 8.84 11.55
CA VAL A 202 -13.91 7.92 12.60
C VAL A 202 -12.46 8.22 12.99
N ASN A 203 -11.63 8.66 12.05
CA ASN A 203 -10.24 9.07 12.30
C ASN A 203 -10.10 10.55 12.73
N ASP A 204 -11.21 11.22 13.06
CA ASP A 204 -11.24 12.62 13.54
C ASP A 204 -10.64 13.65 12.55
N VAL A 205 -10.59 13.31 11.26
CA VAL A 205 -10.05 14.20 10.20
C VAL A 205 -11.11 15.21 9.75
N VAL A 206 -12.36 14.77 9.67
CA VAL A 206 -13.52 15.59 9.31
C VAL A 206 -14.62 15.46 10.36
N ARG A 207 -15.53 16.44 10.40
CA ARG A 207 -16.77 16.36 11.19
C ARG A 207 -17.96 16.72 10.31
N GLY A 208 -19.09 16.06 10.53
CA GLY A 208 -20.36 16.47 9.93
C GLY A 208 -20.66 17.94 10.26
N ALA A 209 -20.93 18.73 9.22
CA ALA A 209 -21.26 20.14 9.31
C ALA A 209 -22.39 20.46 8.33
N VAL A 210 -23.36 21.22 8.80
CA VAL A 210 -24.43 21.74 7.94
C VAL A 210 -23.96 23.09 7.40
N SER A 211 -23.90 23.23 6.08
CA SER A 211 -23.55 24.50 5.45
C SER A 211 -24.62 25.56 5.74
N PRO A 212 -24.31 26.87 5.63
CA PRO A 212 -25.31 27.92 5.75
C PRO A 212 -26.49 27.80 4.77
N ALA A 213 -26.30 27.05 3.67
CA ALA A 213 -27.33 26.75 2.68
C ALA A 213 -28.22 25.54 3.06
N GLY A 214 -27.99 24.91 4.22
CA GLY A 214 -28.74 23.73 4.68
C GLY A 214 -28.26 22.41 4.09
N GLU A 215 -27.18 22.40 3.31
CA GLU A 215 -26.60 21.17 2.77
C GLU A 215 -25.72 20.47 3.81
N PHE A 216 -25.90 19.17 3.99
CA PHE A 216 -25.03 18.36 4.84
C PHE A 216 -23.69 18.10 4.13
N GLY A 217 -22.58 18.38 4.80
CA GLY A 217 -21.25 18.11 4.28
C GLY A 217 -20.26 17.84 5.41
N TYR A 218 -19.00 17.60 5.05
CA TYR A 218 -17.93 17.33 5.99
C TYR A 218 -16.97 18.49 6.05
N ALA A 219 -16.85 19.14 7.21
CA ALA A 219 -15.87 20.21 7.41
C ALA A 219 -14.56 19.61 7.94
N PRO A 220 -13.40 20.09 7.47
CA PRO A 220 -12.10 19.68 8.03
C PRO A 220 -12.04 20.06 9.50
N ARG A 221 -11.66 19.13 10.36
CA ARG A 221 -11.42 19.46 11.77
C ARG A 221 -10.13 20.27 11.83
N LEU A 222 -10.26 21.59 11.96
CA LEU A 222 -9.14 22.44 12.33
C LEU A 222 -8.63 21.94 13.68
N ARG A 223 -7.50 21.23 13.69
CA ARG A 223 -6.70 21.11 14.89
C ARG A 223 -6.25 22.52 15.21
N VAL A 224 -6.99 23.21 16.08
CA VAL A 224 -6.46 24.34 16.84
C VAL A 224 -5.15 23.81 17.41
N GLY A 225 -4.03 24.34 16.91
CA GLY A 225 -2.72 23.79 17.20
C GLY A 225 -2.63 23.52 18.69
N ALA A 226 -2.24 22.30 19.05
CA ALA A 226 -1.71 22.10 20.38
C ALA A 226 -0.72 23.25 20.59
N ALA A 227 -0.96 24.08 21.59
CA ALA A 227 0.00 25.09 22.03
C ALA A 227 1.39 24.42 21.98
N PRO A 228 2.42 25.12 21.44
CA PRO A 228 3.72 24.51 21.18
C PRO A 228 4.08 23.63 22.35
N ALA A 229 4.25 22.33 22.06
CA ALA A 229 4.57 21.35 23.07
C ALA A 229 5.85 21.83 23.78
N GLY A 230 5.67 22.41 24.96
CA GLY A 230 6.63 22.13 26.03
C GLY A 230 6.75 20.62 26.04
N GLU A 231 7.99 20.15 25.97
CA GLU A 231 8.39 18.75 25.81
C GLU A 231 7.39 17.79 26.47
N PRO A 232 7.01 16.69 25.78
CA PRO A 232 5.98 15.80 26.29
C PRO A 232 6.39 15.33 27.69
N GLU A 233 5.54 15.58 28.69
CA GLU A 233 5.67 15.02 30.03
C GLU A 233 5.82 13.49 29.99
N ALA A 234 5.27 12.86 28.94
CA ALA A 234 5.45 11.44 28.63
C ALA A 234 6.88 11.05 28.20
N GLU A 235 7.61 11.93 27.50
CA GLU A 235 9.00 11.70 27.11
C GLU A 235 9.94 11.93 28.30
N ARG A 236 9.62 12.90 29.17
CA ARG A 236 10.30 13.05 30.48
C ARG A 236 10.02 11.88 31.42
N ALA A 237 8.79 11.36 31.45
CA ALA A 237 8.44 10.18 32.25
C ALA A 237 9.10 8.90 31.72
N ALA A 238 9.17 8.72 30.39
CA ALA A 238 9.88 7.60 29.78
C ALA A 238 11.39 7.65 30.03
N HIS A 239 12.00 8.84 29.95
CA HIS A 239 13.41 9.03 30.31
C HIS A 239 13.68 8.84 31.80
N ALA A 240 12.75 9.22 32.69
CA ALA A 240 12.88 8.98 34.13
C ALA A 240 12.82 7.49 34.48
N LEU A 241 11.89 6.74 33.87
CA LEU A 241 11.78 5.29 34.08
C LEU A 241 12.98 4.52 33.51
N ALA A 242 13.50 4.91 32.35
CA ALA A 242 14.70 4.31 31.78
C ALA A 242 15.94 4.57 32.65
N ALA A 243 16.06 5.77 33.24
CA ALA A 243 17.15 6.10 34.16
C ALA A 243 17.06 5.31 35.49
N GLU A 244 15.86 5.03 36.00
CA GLU A 244 15.68 4.17 37.18
C GLU A 244 16.05 2.70 36.88
N GLU A 245 15.71 2.18 35.70
CA GLU A 245 16.04 0.80 35.31
C GLU A 245 17.55 0.60 35.15
N GLU A 246 18.26 1.59 34.62
CA GLU A 246 19.73 1.56 34.47
C GLU A 246 20.44 1.66 35.84
N ALA A 247 19.88 2.40 36.80
CA ALA A 247 20.39 2.47 38.18
C ALA A 247 20.21 1.15 38.97
N LEU A 248 19.18 0.35 38.64
CA LEU A 248 18.94 -0.96 39.25
C LEU A 248 19.81 -2.07 38.64
N ALA A 249 20.24 -1.92 37.38
CA ALA A 249 21.10 -2.90 36.70
C ALA A 249 22.55 -2.91 37.22
N ASP A 250 23.00 -1.84 37.87
CA ASP A 250 24.38 -1.69 38.35
C ASP A 250 24.57 -2.20 39.79
N VAL A 251 23.59 -2.93 40.36
CA VAL A 251 23.76 -3.63 41.64
C VAL A 251 24.58 -4.90 41.40
N PRO A 252 25.85 -4.98 41.83
CA PRO A 252 26.69 -6.15 41.58
C PRO A 252 26.09 -7.36 42.29
N LEU A 253 25.68 -8.36 41.50
CA LEU A 253 25.27 -9.67 42.00
C LEU A 253 26.47 -10.32 42.69
N THR A 254 26.59 -10.13 44.01
CA THR A 254 27.51 -10.90 44.86
C THR A 254 27.23 -12.38 44.63
N GLN A 255 28.16 -13.03 43.94
CA GLN A 255 28.15 -14.44 43.60
C GLN A 255 27.90 -15.29 44.85
N ARG A 256 26.68 -15.80 44.99
CA ARG A 256 26.37 -16.86 45.94
C ARG A 256 26.75 -18.19 45.28
N THR A 257 28.05 -18.50 45.27
CA THR A 257 28.55 -19.80 44.83
C THR A 257 28.04 -20.86 45.81
N ALA A 258 27.00 -21.60 45.40
CA ALA A 258 26.56 -22.80 46.09
C ALA A 258 27.63 -23.89 45.91
N HIS A 259 28.38 -24.14 46.98
CA HIS A 259 29.29 -25.26 47.09
C HIS A 259 28.45 -26.54 47.13
N VAL A 260 28.36 -27.25 46.00
CA VAL A 260 27.75 -28.58 45.93
C VAL A 260 28.83 -29.60 46.28
N GLU A 261 28.68 -30.23 47.43
CA GLU A 261 29.57 -31.25 47.97
C GLU A 261 29.24 -32.62 47.34
N PRO A 262 30.16 -33.27 46.60
CA PRO A 262 29.85 -34.49 45.88
C PRO A 262 30.36 -35.73 46.64
N THR A 263 29.61 -36.24 47.60
CA THR A 263 29.81 -37.63 48.07
C THR A 263 28.52 -38.24 48.60
N LYS A 264 27.98 -39.22 47.86
CA LYS A 264 27.61 -40.55 48.38
C LYS A 264 27.20 -41.46 47.21
N ARG A 265 28.05 -42.46 46.98
CA ARG A 265 27.70 -43.75 46.38
C ARG A 265 27.02 -44.61 47.44
#